data_AF-A0A9X1NCB8-F1
#
_entry.id   AF-A0A9X1NCB8-F1
#
_cell.length_a   1.000
_cell.length_b   1.000
_cell.length_c   1.000
_cell.angle_alpha   90.00
_cell.angle_beta   90.00
_cell.angle_gamma   90.00
#
_symmetry.space_group_name_H-M   'P 1'
#
loop_
_entity.id
_entity.type
_entity.pdbx_description
1 polymer ?
#
loop_
_entity_poly.entity_id
_entity_poly.type
_entity_poly.pdbx_seq_one_letter_code
_entity_poly.pdbx_strand_id
1 'polypeptide(L)'
;MTDLDFRAGDVLEISCPFTETIVNGVSLAHVSVRWPWWRRDPDSKGMIWDGDVAIDRRTAPDAGGLFCTEPSADVLKPGSACRVGIPVTIVHVTQVQWFDPLLETGYLPRPNREIGVLRQGVSEDRHMLEQEAFLNPDDEIPYRIKRLFRPYAFVEIGDEMADSLGRAWHFSGVWEIGALDGQGGVPGWPLALLADRHGVAGSERCERVAAGTRTGSHESEIDRWRDAAQAEPPHR
;
A
#
# COMPACT_ATOMS: atom_id res chain seq x y z
N MET A 1 10.17 -10.33 -8.62
CA MET A 1 9.62 -9.00 -8.93
C MET A 1 8.16 -9.15 -9.20
N THR A 2 7.35 -8.45 -8.42
CA THR A 2 5.90 -8.46 -8.58
C THR A 2 5.55 -7.51 -9.73
N ASP A 3 4.96 -8.01 -10.83
CA ASP A 3 4.53 -7.23 -12.02
C ASP A 3 3.31 -6.31 -11.75
N LEU A 4 2.96 -6.15 -10.46
CA LEU A 4 1.86 -5.29 -10.06
C LEU A 4 2.37 -3.85 -9.92
N ASP A 5 1.74 -2.95 -10.68
CA ASP A 5 1.78 -1.52 -10.42
C ASP A 5 0.93 -1.23 -9.17
N PHE A 6 1.50 -0.58 -8.16
CA PHE A 6 0.82 -0.22 -6.92
C PHE A 6 0.51 1.28 -6.91
N ARG A 7 -0.66 1.66 -6.39
CA ARG A 7 -1.06 3.06 -6.24
C ARG A 7 -1.71 3.30 -4.89
N ALA A 8 -1.55 4.51 -4.36
CA ALA A 8 -2.33 4.97 -3.21
C ALA A 8 -3.84 4.77 -3.49
N GLY A 9 -4.55 4.27 -2.49
CA GLY A 9 -5.96 3.87 -2.55
C GLY A 9 -6.22 2.47 -3.10
N ASP A 10 -5.23 1.75 -3.65
CA ASP A 10 -5.43 0.34 -4.01
C ASP A 10 -5.84 -0.47 -2.77
N VAL A 11 -6.84 -1.33 -2.91
CA VAL A 11 -7.22 -2.32 -1.89
C VAL A 11 -6.67 -3.67 -2.31
N LEU A 12 -5.89 -4.29 -1.43
CA LEU A 12 -5.12 -5.50 -1.70
C LEU A 12 -5.50 -6.61 -0.71
N GLU A 13 -5.53 -7.84 -1.19
CA GLU A 13 -5.41 -9.05 -0.37
C GLU A 13 -3.95 -9.49 -0.38
N ILE A 14 -3.34 -9.58 0.80
CA ILE A 14 -1.93 -9.96 0.99
C ILE A 14 -1.88 -11.19 1.90
N SER A 15 -1.01 -12.14 1.55
CA SER A 15 -0.62 -13.23 2.45
C SER A 15 0.84 -13.62 2.21
N CYS A 16 1.45 -14.27 3.19
CA CYS A 16 2.77 -14.86 3.10
C CYS A 16 2.72 -16.23 3.81
N PRO A 17 3.07 -17.33 3.13
CA PRO A 17 3.08 -18.65 3.76
C PRO A 17 3.96 -18.69 5.01
N PHE A 18 3.44 -19.31 6.07
CA PHE A 18 4.17 -19.49 7.31
C PHE A 18 5.44 -20.34 7.11
N THR A 19 6.59 -19.72 7.31
CA THR A 19 7.92 -20.30 7.11
C THR A 19 8.59 -20.53 8.45
N GLU A 20 9.21 -21.70 8.62
CA GLU A 20 9.87 -22.09 9.87
C GLU A 20 11.03 -21.15 10.22
N THR A 21 11.13 -20.83 11.51
CA THR A 21 12.22 -20.04 12.08
C THR A 21 12.37 -20.29 13.59
N ILE A 22 13.29 -19.56 14.24
CA ILE A 22 13.61 -19.66 15.66
C ILE A 22 13.49 -18.27 16.29
N VAL A 23 12.98 -18.25 17.52
CA VAL A 23 12.91 -17.04 18.36
C VAL A 23 14.28 -16.77 18.98
N ASN A 24 14.86 -15.59 18.71
CA ASN A 24 16.14 -15.19 19.28
C ASN A 24 16.00 -14.35 20.55
N GLY A 25 14.89 -13.63 20.68
CA GLY A 25 14.63 -12.79 21.84
C GLY A 25 13.15 -12.58 22.11
N VAL A 26 12.81 -12.26 23.35
CA VAL A 26 11.44 -11.91 23.74
C VAL A 26 11.51 -10.70 24.66
N SER A 27 10.63 -9.73 24.42
CA SER A 27 10.44 -8.56 25.26
C SER A 27 8.97 -8.46 25.70
N LEU A 28 8.64 -7.38 26.43
CA LEU A 28 7.26 -7.08 26.80
C LEU A 28 6.37 -6.76 25.58
N ALA A 29 6.94 -6.17 24.53
CA ALA A 29 6.18 -5.69 23.38
C ALA A 29 6.32 -6.58 22.13
N HIS A 30 7.48 -7.22 21.95
CA HIS A 30 7.81 -7.94 20.72
C HIS A 30 8.48 -9.29 21.00
N VAL A 31 8.38 -10.20 20.03
CA VAL A 31 9.27 -11.35 19.88
C VAL A 31 10.23 -11.08 18.72
N SER A 32 11.52 -11.30 18.92
CA SER A 32 12.51 -11.21 17.87
C SER A 32 12.74 -12.60 17.28
N VAL A 33 12.51 -12.76 15.98
CA VAL A 33 12.69 -14.03 15.27
C VAL A 33 13.81 -13.89 14.25
N ARG A 34 14.55 -14.98 14.03
CA ARG A 34 15.47 -15.04 12.91
C ARG A 34 14.68 -14.83 11.63
N TRP A 35 15.05 -13.87 10.79
CA TRP A 35 14.27 -13.62 9.59
C TRP A 35 14.64 -14.64 8.50
N PRO A 36 13.68 -15.39 7.94
CA PRO A 36 14.00 -16.52 7.08
C PRO A 36 14.34 -16.11 5.64
N TRP A 37 14.00 -14.89 5.22
CA TRP A 37 14.07 -14.49 3.81
C TRP A 37 15.22 -13.53 3.48
N TRP A 38 15.53 -12.58 4.36
CA TRP A 38 16.58 -11.60 4.06
C TRP A 38 17.96 -12.11 4.47
N ARG A 39 18.99 -11.61 3.79
CA ARG A 39 20.40 -11.82 4.16
C ARG A 39 20.99 -10.52 4.66
N ARG A 40 21.97 -10.59 5.56
CA ARG A 40 22.75 -9.40 5.94
C ARG A 40 23.46 -8.84 4.72
N ASP A 41 23.51 -7.52 4.61
CA ASP A 41 24.24 -6.83 3.56
C ASP A 41 25.68 -6.53 4.04
N PRO A 42 26.71 -7.23 3.53
CA PRO A 42 28.10 -6.99 3.93
C PRO A 42 28.63 -5.64 3.42
N ASP A 43 28.00 -5.05 2.41
CA ASP A 43 28.41 -3.80 1.77
C ASP A 43 27.64 -2.58 2.30
N SER A 44 26.79 -2.79 3.31
CA SER A 44 26.13 -1.72 4.06
C SER A 44 27.16 -1.02 4.96
N LYS A 45 27.31 0.29 4.78
CA LYS A 45 28.27 1.16 5.47
C LYS A 45 27.65 1.87 6.67
N GLY A 46 26.36 2.17 6.61
CA GLY A 46 25.63 2.98 7.60
C GLY A 46 24.74 2.18 8.54
N MET A 47 24.33 0.97 8.16
CA MET A 47 23.44 0.13 8.97
C MET A 47 23.94 -1.31 9.06
N ILE A 48 23.97 -1.84 10.29
CA ILE A 48 24.29 -3.24 10.56
C ILE A 48 23.03 -3.90 11.09
N TRP A 49 22.43 -4.78 10.29
CA TRP A 49 21.31 -5.61 10.71
C TRP A 49 21.80 -6.95 11.24
N ASP A 50 21.27 -7.39 12.38
CA ASP A 50 21.66 -8.65 13.03
C ASP A 50 20.96 -9.89 12.45
N GLY A 51 20.04 -9.69 11.52
CA GLY A 51 19.33 -10.78 10.84
C GLY A 51 18.02 -11.17 11.51
N ASP A 52 17.58 -10.43 12.51
CA ASP A 52 16.36 -10.69 13.24
C ASP A 52 15.32 -9.59 12.99
N VAL A 53 14.04 -9.95 13.06
CA VAL A 53 12.93 -9.01 12.95
C VAL A 53 12.06 -9.11 14.20
N ALA A 54 11.72 -7.96 14.76
CA ALA A 54 10.77 -7.84 15.86
C ALA A 54 9.34 -7.96 15.32
N ILE A 55 8.59 -8.90 15.87
CA ILE A 55 7.16 -9.10 15.61
C ILE A 55 6.38 -8.69 16.85
N ASP A 56 5.38 -7.84 16.65
CA ASP A 56 4.48 -7.41 17.72
C ASP A 56 3.84 -8.62 18.42
N ARG A 57 3.84 -8.56 19.75
CA ARG A 57 3.07 -9.50 20.56
C ARG A 57 1.58 -9.20 20.54
N ARG A 58 1.22 -7.94 20.28
CA ARG A 58 -0.16 -7.50 20.20
C ARG A 58 -0.69 -7.71 18.80
N THR A 59 -1.76 -8.48 18.66
CA THR A 59 -2.55 -8.62 17.42
C THR A 59 -3.66 -7.58 17.33
N ALA A 60 -3.46 -6.38 17.89
CA ALA A 60 -4.46 -5.34 17.81
C ALA A 60 -4.53 -4.83 16.36
N PRO A 61 -5.71 -4.46 15.82
CA PRO A 61 -5.84 -4.01 14.43
C PRO A 61 -4.99 -2.77 14.09
N ASP A 62 -4.60 -2.00 15.10
CA ASP A 62 -3.73 -0.83 15.07
C ASP A 62 -2.25 -1.14 15.33
N ALA A 63 -1.89 -2.39 15.63
CA ALA A 63 -0.49 -2.80 15.68
C ALA A 63 0.07 -2.81 14.24
N GLY A 64 1.07 -1.96 13.98
CA GLY A 64 1.57 -1.66 12.63
C GLY A 64 2.15 -2.86 11.87
N GLY A 65 2.41 -4.01 12.49
CA GLY A 65 2.92 -5.20 11.82
C GLY A 65 1.86 -6.03 11.05
N LEU A 66 2.19 -6.45 9.81
CA LEU A 66 1.40 -7.46 9.08
C LEU A 66 1.73 -8.90 9.49
N PHE A 67 3.00 -9.13 9.82
CA PHE A 67 3.51 -10.46 10.13
C PHE A 67 3.06 -10.92 11.51
N CYS A 68 2.77 -12.22 11.63
CA CYS A 68 2.52 -12.87 12.90
C CYS A 68 3.23 -14.23 12.95
N THR A 69 3.18 -14.86 14.13
CA THR A 69 3.85 -16.13 14.40
C THR A 69 2.88 -17.25 14.74
N GLU A 70 3.27 -18.47 14.40
CA GLU A 70 2.65 -19.72 14.84
C GLU A 70 3.68 -20.58 15.60
N PRO A 71 3.46 -20.92 16.88
CA PRO A 71 2.41 -20.43 17.79
C PRO A 71 2.46 -18.90 17.99
N SER A 72 1.37 -18.33 18.52
CA SER A 72 1.26 -16.88 18.78
C SER A 72 2.46 -16.33 19.56
N ALA A 73 2.89 -15.13 19.19
CA ALA A 73 4.00 -14.40 19.80
C ALA A 73 3.90 -14.30 21.33
N ASP A 74 2.68 -14.30 21.88
CA ASP A 74 2.45 -14.20 23.32
C ASP A 74 2.94 -15.38 24.15
N VAL A 75 3.08 -16.56 23.55
CA VAL A 75 3.49 -17.79 24.26
C VAL A 75 4.92 -18.22 23.94
N LEU A 76 5.58 -17.53 23.01
CA LEU A 76 6.91 -17.87 22.56
C LEU A 76 7.99 -17.52 23.60
N LYS A 77 9.07 -18.31 23.58
CA LYS A 77 10.25 -18.14 24.43
C LYS A 77 11.50 -18.13 23.55
N PRO A 78 12.60 -17.49 24.00
CA PRO A 78 13.88 -17.59 23.30
C PRO A 78 14.28 -19.05 23.07
N GLY A 79 14.79 -19.34 21.88
CA GLY A 79 15.18 -20.68 21.42
C GLY A 79 14.03 -21.56 20.94
N SER A 80 12.76 -21.14 21.06
CA SER A 80 11.63 -21.91 20.54
C SER A 80 11.59 -21.86 19.01
N ALA A 81 11.30 -23.01 18.40
CA ALA A 81 10.91 -23.06 17.00
C ALA A 81 9.51 -22.46 16.84
N CYS A 82 9.32 -21.69 15.77
CA CYS A 82 8.03 -21.16 15.37
C CYS A 82 7.98 -21.05 13.85
N ARG A 83 6.87 -20.53 13.32
CA ARG A 83 6.73 -20.14 11.93
C ARG A 83 6.32 -18.68 11.87
N VAL A 84 6.77 -17.96 10.86
CA VAL A 84 6.40 -16.55 10.63
C VAL A 84 5.80 -16.40 9.23
N GLY A 85 4.76 -15.58 9.12
CA GLY A 85 4.04 -15.36 7.88
C GLY A 85 3.00 -14.24 8.01
N ILE A 86 2.20 -14.07 6.96
CA ILE A 86 1.07 -13.13 6.94
C ILE A 86 -0.17 -13.97 6.62
N PRO A 87 -1.16 -14.08 7.52
CA PRO A 87 -2.44 -14.71 7.20
C PRO A 87 -3.13 -13.89 6.10
N VAL A 88 -4.12 -14.46 5.41
CA VAL A 88 -4.89 -13.69 4.41
C VAL A 88 -5.43 -12.42 5.05
N THR A 89 -4.92 -11.28 4.60
CA THR A 89 -5.16 -9.96 5.20
C THR A 89 -5.53 -8.98 4.10
N ILE A 90 -6.64 -8.26 4.28
CA ILE A 90 -7.02 -7.16 3.40
C ILE A 90 -6.39 -5.88 3.93
N VAL A 91 -5.76 -5.11 3.04
CA VAL A 91 -5.13 -3.82 3.34
C VAL A 91 -5.49 -2.80 2.27
N HIS A 92 -5.36 -1.51 2.57
CA HIS A 92 -5.35 -0.45 1.56
C HIS A 92 -4.00 0.27 1.56
N VAL A 93 -3.53 0.61 0.35
CA VAL A 93 -2.25 1.28 0.13
C VAL A 93 -2.44 2.76 0.43
N THR A 94 -1.67 3.30 1.35
CA THR A 94 -1.68 4.74 1.66
C THR A 94 -0.66 5.48 0.79
N GLN A 95 0.49 4.86 0.53
CA GLN A 95 1.57 5.44 -0.26
C GLN A 95 2.46 4.39 -0.93
N VAL A 96 3.16 4.85 -1.98
CA VAL A 96 4.21 4.10 -2.67
C VAL A 96 5.44 4.97 -2.72
N GLN A 97 6.52 4.54 -2.08
CA GLN A 97 7.80 5.24 -2.06
C GLN A 97 8.78 4.54 -2.99
N TRP A 98 9.49 5.31 -3.80
CA TRP A 98 10.56 4.82 -4.68
C TRP A 98 11.91 5.35 -4.21
N PHE A 99 12.94 4.51 -4.31
CA PHE A 99 14.29 4.81 -3.87
C PHE A 99 15.26 4.67 -5.05
N ASP A 100 15.86 5.80 -5.44
CA ASP A 100 17.00 5.85 -6.35
C ASP A 100 18.01 6.89 -5.80
N PRO A 101 19.14 6.44 -5.22
CA PRO A 101 19.63 5.06 -5.16
C PRO A 101 18.82 4.14 -4.22
N LEU A 102 19.03 2.83 -4.35
CA LEU A 102 18.40 1.82 -3.48
C LEU A 102 18.62 2.12 -1.99
N LEU A 103 17.59 1.91 -1.18
CA LEU A 103 17.62 2.20 0.25
C LEU A 103 18.61 1.27 0.98
N GLU A 104 19.49 1.86 1.79
CA GLU A 104 20.48 1.13 2.58
C GLU A 104 19.87 0.74 3.94
N THR A 105 19.49 -0.53 4.08
CA THR A 105 18.77 -1.06 5.26
C THR A 105 19.60 -2.03 6.12
N GLY A 106 20.85 -2.32 5.72
CA GLY A 106 21.68 -3.34 6.36
C GLY A 106 21.34 -4.78 5.96
N TYR A 107 20.36 -4.98 5.08
CA TYR A 107 19.97 -6.28 4.57
C TYR A 107 19.74 -6.28 3.05
N LEU A 108 19.76 -7.48 2.47
CA LEU A 108 19.50 -7.74 1.07
C LEU A 108 18.16 -8.48 0.90
N PRO A 109 17.44 -8.20 -0.20
CA PRO A 109 17.76 -7.19 -1.22
C PRO A 109 17.50 -5.76 -0.72
N ARG A 110 18.32 -4.80 -1.17
CA ARG A 110 18.10 -3.37 -0.86
C ARG A 110 16.81 -2.89 -1.54
N PRO A 111 15.87 -2.26 -0.81
CA PRO A 111 14.63 -1.79 -1.41
C PRO A 111 14.87 -0.75 -2.52
N ASN A 112 14.21 -0.96 -3.66
CA ASN A 112 14.01 0.06 -4.70
C ASN A 112 12.64 0.77 -4.55
N ARG A 113 11.71 0.15 -3.82
CA ARG A 113 10.43 0.72 -3.44
C ARG A 113 9.91 0.07 -2.17
N GLU A 114 9.03 0.79 -1.49
CA GLU A 114 8.20 0.28 -0.41
C GLU A 114 6.77 0.76 -0.62
N ILE A 115 5.80 -0.04 -0.17
CA ILE A 115 4.40 0.38 -0.10
C ILE A 115 3.98 0.44 1.36
N GLY A 116 3.43 1.59 1.75
CA GLY A 116 2.78 1.79 3.05
C GLY A 116 1.34 1.32 2.96
N VAL A 117 0.91 0.53 3.94
CA VAL A 117 -0.44 -0.03 3.97
C VAL A 117 -1.07 0.02 5.36
N LEU A 118 -2.39 0.13 5.37
CA LEU A 118 -3.23 -0.01 6.57
C LEU A 118 -4.17 -1.19 6.42
N ARG A 119 -4.47 -1.88 7.52
CA ARG A 119 -5.42 -3.00 7.52
C ARG A 119 -6.83 -2.51 7.18
N GLN A 120 -7.64 -3.39 6.58
CA GLN A 120 -9.07 -3.17 6.40
C GLN A 120 -9.71 -2.77 7.74
N GLY A 121 -10.58 -1.77 7.74
CA GLY A 121 -11.19 -1.23 8.96
C GLY A 121 -10.45 -0.05 9.58
N VAL A 122 -9.19 0.21 9.16
CA VAL A 122 -8.34 1.25 9.73
C VAL A 122 -8.25 2.43 8.77
N SER A 123 -8.70 3.61 9.18
CA SER A 123 -8.58 4.84 8.40
C SER A 123 -7.25 5.55 8.73
N GLU A 124 -6.67 6.24 7.76
CA GLU A 124 -5.44 7.02 7.95
C GLU A 124 -5.66 8.13 9.00
N ASP A 125 -4.84 8.12 10.06
CA ASP A 125 -4.78 9.19 11.05
C ASP A 125 -3.42 9.91 10.96
N ARG A 126 -3.44 11.13 10.44
CA ARG A 126 -2.23 11.94 10.24
C ARG A 126 -1.53 12.35 11.53
N HIS A 127 -2.18 12.22 12.67
CA HIS A 127 -1.58 12.52 13.95
C HIS A 127 -0.82 11.33 14.54
N MET A 128 -0.94 10.13 13.95
CA MET A 128 -0.17 8.95 14.32
C MET A 128 1.09 8.82 13.47
N LEU A 129 2.26 8.71 14.12
CA LEU A 129 3.56 8.63 13.44
C LEU A 129 3.88 7.24 12.88
N GLU A 130 3.29 6.18 13.44
CA GLU A 130 3.65 4.78 13.15
C GLU A 130 2.39 3.91 12.98
N GLN A 131 1.47 4.35 12.12
CA GLN A 131 0.24 3.62 11.84
C GLN A 131 0.42 2.54 10.77
N GLU A 132 1.30 2.80 9.80
CA GLU A 132 1.42 2.01 8.58
C GLU A 132 2.37 0.82 8.73
N ALA A 133 2.01 -0.26 8.06
CA ALA A 133 2.96 -1.32 7.75
C ALA A 133 3.65 -0.99 6.42
N PHE A 134 4.99 -1.04 6.40
CA PHE A 134 5.74 -0.96 5.14
C PHE A 134 6.14 -2.36 4.67
N LEU A 135 6.03 -2.58 3.37
CA LEU A 135 6.51 -3.81 2.73
C LEU A 135 7.22 -3.48 1.42
N ASN A 136 8.32 -4.17 1.17
CA ASN A 136 9.01 -4.16 -0.11
C ASN A 136 8.49 -5.32 -0.97
N PRO A 137 7.65 -5.08 -2.00
CA PRO A 137 7.07 -6.15 -2.81
C PRO A 137 8.07 -6.84 -3.75
N ASP A 138 9.31 -6.35 -3.81
CA ASP A 138 10.40 -6.90 -4.61
C ASP A 138 11.51 -7.53 -3.76
N ASP A 139 11.25 -7.77 -2.47
CA ASP A 139 12.15 -8.52 -1.62
C ASP A 139 12.07 -10.05 -1.85
N GLU A 140 12.79 -10.81 -1.02
CA GLU A 140 12.82 -12.28 -1.09
C GLU A 140 11.66 -12.94 -0.29
N ILE A 141 10.72 -12.16 0.25
CA ILE A 141 9.57 -12.69 0.98
C ILE A 141 8.51 -13.19 -0.01
N PRO A 142 8.00 -14.42 0.14
CA PRO A 142 7.09 -15.05 -0.82
C PRO A 142 5.64 -14.54 -0.66
N TYR A 143 5.43 -13.24 -0.85
CA TYR A 143 4.11 -12.64 -0.81
C TYR A 143 3.21 -13.19 -1.92
N ARG A 144 1.94 -13.38 -1.58
CA ARG A 144 0.84 -13.49 -2.54
C ARG A 144 0.03 -12.22 -2.41
N ILE A 145 0.04 -11.41 -3.47
CA ILE A 145 -0.64 -10.12 -3.51
C ILE A 145 -1.66 -10.14 -4.63
N LYS A 146 -2.90 -9.81 -4.30
CA LYS A 146 -4.00 -9.68 -5.25
C LYS A 146 -4.68 -8.34 -5.05
N ARG A 147 -4.80 -7.54 -6.11
CA ARG A 147 -5.59 -6.31 -6.09
C ARG A 147 -7.08 -6.64 -6.12
N LEU A 148 -7.80 -6.20 -5.10
CA LEU A 148 -9.26 -6.34 -4.98
C LEU A 148 -9.98 -5.16 -5.64
N PHE A 149 -9.44 -3.95 -5.47
CA PHE A 149 -10.02 -2.73 -6.01
C PHE A 149 -8.96 -1.67 -6.29
N ARG A 150 -9.17 -0.86 -7.34
CA ARG A 150 -8.43 0.38 -7.60
C ARG A 150 -9.44 1.50 -7.83
N PRO A 151 -9.55 2.48 -6.92
CA PRO A 151 -10.36 3.65 -7.15
C PRO A 151 -9.84 4.42 -8.37
N TYR A 152 -10.76 4.92 -9.19
CA TYR A 152 -10.46 5.71 -10.39
C TYR A 152 -9.49 5.01 -11.36
N ALA A 153 -9.60 3.70 -11.52
CA ALA A 153 -8.71 2.89 -12.35
C ALA A 153 -8.60 3.33 -13.83
N PHE A 154 -9.52 4.17 -14.29
CA PHE A 154 -9.58 4.71 -15.65
C PHE A 154 -8.69 5.96 -15.85
N VAL A 155 -8.21 6.61 -14.79
CA VAL A 155 -7.34 7.81 -14.84
C VAL A 155 -5.97 7.56 -14.19
N GLU A 156 -5.03 8.45 -14.49
CA GLU A 156 -3.68 8.48 -13.95
C GLU A 156 -3.36 9.84 -13.36
N ILE A 157 -2.43 9.87 -12.40
CA ILE A 157 -1.92 11.11 -11.81
C ILE A 157 -1.36 11.99 -12.93
N GLY A 158 -1.79 13.25 -12.93
CA GLY A 158 -1.45 14.26 -13.93
C GLY A 158 -2.47 14.41 -15.05
N ASP A 159 -3.50 13.56 -15.12
CA ASP A 159 -4.55 13.68 -16.13
C ASP A 159 -5.39 14.96 -15.91
N GLU A 160 -5.71 15.64 -17.00
CA GLU A 160 -6.69 16.73 -17.04
C GLU A 160 -7.94 16.27 -17.77
N MET A 161 -9.12 16.55 -17.21
CA MET A 161 -10.39 16.01 -17.68
C MET A 161 -11.46 17.10 -17.72
N ALA A 162 -12.37 17.03 -18.69
CA ALA A 162 -13.62 17.75 -18.66
C ALA A 162 -14.72 16.87 -18.07
N ASP A 163 -15.56 17.45 -17.23
CA ASP A 163 -16.78 16.82 -16.75
C ASP A 163 -17.93 16.96 -17.76
N SER A 164 -19.11 16.41 -17.44
CA SER A 164 -20.28 16.44 -18.31
C SER A 164 -20.87 17.83 -18.56
N LEU A 165 -20.47 18.84 -17.79
CA LEU A 165 -20.80 20.24 -18.02
C LEU A 165 -19.69 20.99 -18.77
N GLY A 166 -18.60 20.30 -19.14
CA GLY A 166 -17.44 20.88 -19.81
C GLY A 166 -16.48 21.60 -18.88
N ARG A 167 -16.66 21.51 -17.56
CA ARG A 167 -15.75 22.10 -16.58
C ARG A 167 -14.50 21.23 -16.44
N ALA A 168 -13.33 21.86 -16.37
CA ALA A 168 -12.06 21.16 -16.38
C ALA A 168 -11.52 20.87 -14.95
N TRP A 169 -10.91 19.69 -14.80
CA TRP A 169 -10.44 19.11 -13.54
C TRP A 169 -9.06 18.49 -13.72
N HIS A 170 -8.25 18.54 -12.68
CA HIS A 170 -6.93 17.90 -12.62
C HIS A 170 -6.93 16.78 -11.58
N PHE A 171 -6.41 15.62 -11.96
CA PHE A 171 -6.27 14.46 -11.09
C PHE A 171 -4.85 14.39 -10.53
N SER A 172 -4.64 14.92 -9.33
CA SER A 172 -3.33 14.91 -8.64
C SER A 172 -3.09 13.64 -7.83
N GLY A 173 -4.17 12.96 -7.45
CA GLY A 173 -4.12 11.77 -6.61
C GLY A 173 -5.51 11.18 -6.42
N VAL A 174 -5.54 9.98 -5.86
CA VAL A 174 -6.78 9.20 -5.65
C VAL A 174 -7.85 9.97 -4.85
N TRP A 175 -7.44 10.85 -3.94
CA TRP A 175 -8.33 11.69 -3.13
C TRP A 175 -8.21 13.18 -3.48
N GLU A 176 -7.48 13.51 -4.54
CA GLU A 176 -7.11 14.87 -4.91
C GLU A 176 -7.52 15.13 -6.35
N ILE A 177 -8.80 15.51 -6.51
CA ILE A 177 -9.36 15.96 -7.78
C ILE A 177 -9.75 17.42 -7.61
N GLY A 178 -9.02 18.32 -8.27
CA GLY A 178 -9.23 19.76 -8.17
C GLY A 178 -9.76 20.35 -9.46
N ALA A 179 -10.70 21.28 -9.39
CA ALA A 179 -11.12 22.01 -10.58
C ALA A 179 -10.06 23.04 -11.00
N LEU A 180 -9.81 23.16 -12.31
CA LEU A 180 -8.80 24.07 -12.85
C LEU A 180 -9.20 25.55 -12.74
N ASP A 181 -10.48 25.84 -12.53
CA ASP A 181 -10.98 27.19 -12.22
C ASP A 181 -10.79 27.60 -10.75
N GLY A 182 -10.23 26.71 -9.92
CA GLY A 182 -9.98 26.92 -8.50
C GLY A 182 -11.23 26.88 -7.61
N GLN A 183 -12.42 26.62 -8.15
CA GLN A 183 -13.64 26.49 -7.36
C GLN A 183 -13.79 25.06 -6.83
N GLY A 184 -14.47 24.89 -5.69
CA GLY A 184 -14.71 23.57 -5.10
C GLY A 184 -15.69 22.69 -5.90
N GLY A 185 -15.94 21.49 -5.36
CA GLY A 185 -16.91 20.53 -5.87
C GLY A 185 -16.27 19.20 -6.30
N VAL A 186 -17.07 18.38 -6.98
CA VAL A 186 -16.66 17.09 -7.54
C VAL A 186 -17.05 17.04 -9.02
N PRO A 187 -16.30 16.33 -9.87
CA PRO A 187 -16.58 16.30 -11.30
C PRO A 187 -17.85 15.50 -11.62
N GLY A 188 -18.69 16.06 -12.49
CA GLY A 188 -19.86 15.38 -13.04
C GLY A 188 -19.49 14.34 -14.10
N TRP A 189 -19.92 13.09 -13.93
CA TRP A 189 -19.67 12.06 -14.95
C TRP A 189 -20.66 12.20 -16.13
N PRO A 190 -20.31 11.69 -17.34
CA PRO A 190 -19.03 11.09 -17.71
C PRO A 190 -17.89 12.12 -17.84
N LEU A 191 -16.66 11.63 -17.75
CA LEU A 191 -15.44 12.42 -17.93
C LEU A 191 -14.88 12.23 -19.34
N ALA A 192 -14.33 13.31 -19.89
CA ALA A 192 -13.57 13.31 -21.13
C ALA A 192 -12.12 13.71 -20.83
N LEU A 193 -11.15 12.87 -21.21
CA LEU A 193 -9.73 13.18 -21.05
C LEU A 193 -9.34 14.31 -22.02
N LEU A 194 -8.78 15.39 -21.49
CA LEU A 194 -8.29 16.53 -22.25
C LEU A 194 -6.80 16.40 -22.55
N ALA A 195 -6.04 16.05 -21.52
CA ALA A 195 -4.61 15.86 -21.56
C ALA A 195 -4.20 14.76 -20.59
N ASP A 196 -3.13 14.04 -20.92
CA ASP A 196 -2.43 13.18 -19.98
C ASP A 196 -1.14 13.87 -19.49
N ARG A 197 -0.42 13.24 -18.57
CA ARG A 197 0.85 13.77 -18.04
C ARG A 197 1.94 14.06 -19.09
N HIS A 198 1.76 13.59 -20.33
CA HIS A 198 2.68 13.80 -21.46
C HIS A 198 2.14 14.81 -22.48
N GLY A 199 0.99 15.43 -22.23
CA GLY A 199 0.36 16.42 -23.10
C GLY A 199 -0.92 15.89 -23.74
N VAL A 200 -0.99 15.92 -25.08
CA VAL A 200 -2.21 15.50 -25.80
C VAL A 200 -2.42 14.00 -25.63
N ALA A 201 -3.55 13.61 -25.02
CA ALA A 201 -3.87 12.22 -24.78
C ALA A 201 -4.18 11.45 -26.07
N GLY A 202 -3.70 10.21 -26.15
CA GLY A 202 -4.02 9.29 -27.23
C GLY A 202 -5.49 8.83 -27.20
N SER A 203 -6.06 8.51 -28.37
CA SER A 203 -7.48 8.13 -28.51
C SER A 203 -7.89 6.96 -27.62
N GLU A 204 -7.02 5.96 -27.45
CA GLU A 204 -7.29 4.80 -26.59
C GLU A 204 -7.46 5.21 -25.11
N ARG A 205 -6.66 6.15 -24.61
CA ARG A 205 -6.79 6.68 -23.25
C ARG A 205 -8.12 7.41 -23.08
N CYS A 206 -8.47 8.26 -24.05
CA CYS A 206 -9.74 8.99 -24.05
C CYS A 206 -10.94 8.05 -24.01
N GLU A 207 -10.92 6.98 -24.83
CA GLU A 207 -11.96 5.96 -24.84
C GLU A 207 -12.07 5.21 -23.51
N ARG A 208 -10.94 4.87 -22.88
CA ARG A 208 -10.94 4.23 -21.55
C ARG A 208 -11.56 5.11 -20.47
N VAL A 209 -11.21 6.40 -20.42
CA VAL A 209 -11.77 7.36 -19.45
C VAL A 209 -13.27 7.51 -19.68
N ALA A 210 -13.70 7.74 -20.93
CA ALA A 210 -15.12 7.90 -21.26
C ALA A 210 -15.93 6.62 -20.98
N ALA A 211 -15.37 5.43 -21.26
CA ALA A 211 -16.02 4.16 -20.97
C ALA A 211 -16.13 3.90 -19.45
N GLY A 212 -15.06 4.17 -18.69
CA GLY A 212 -15.00 3.95 -17.24
C GLY A 212 -15.95 4.85 -16.45
N THR A 213 -16.27 6.02 -16.99
CA THR A 213 -17.13 7.03 -16.34
C THR A 213 -18.51 7.16 -16.96
N ARG A 214 -18.85 6.27 -17.90
CA ARG A 214 -20.18 6.26 -18.55
C ARG A 214 -21.34 6.10 -17.55
N THR A 215 -21.07 5.42 -16.44
CA THR A 215 -22.04 5.13 -15.38
C THR A 215 -21.40 5.36 -14.02
N GLY A 216 -22.18 5.77 -13.03
CA GLY A 216 -21.70 6.02 -11.66
C GLY A 216 -21.43 7.49 -11.40
N SER A 217 -20.69 7.77 -10.34
CA SER A 217 -20.28 9.11 -9.94
C SER A 217 -19.00 9.04 -9.11
N HIS A 218 -18.38 10.20 -8.87
CA HIS A 218 -17.30 10.34 -7.91
C HIS A 218 -17.66 9.77 -6.52
N GLU A 219 -18.87 10.03 -6.04
CA GLU A 219 -19.37 9.52 -4.76
C GLU A 219 -19.51 7.99 -4.78
N SER A 220 -20.07 7.41 -5.84
CA SER A 220 -20.13 5.95 -5.98
C SER A 220 -18.76 5.29 -6.08
N GLU A 221 -17.72 5.98 -6.58
CA GLU A 221 -16.34 5.48 -6.55
C GLU A 221 -15.80 5.40 -5.12
N ILE A 222 -16.04 6.46 -4.34
CA ILE A 222 -15.67 6.53 -2.93
C ILE A 222 -16.39 5.43 -2.14
N ASP A 223 -17.68 5.23 -2.35
CA ASP A 223 -18.45 4.21 -1.64
C ASP A 223 -17.95 2.80 -1.96
N ARG A 224 -17.61 2.50 -3.21
CA ARG A 224 -16.98 1.22 -3.57
C ARG A 224 -15.62 1.03 -2.89
N TRP A 225 -14.84 2.10 -2.76
CA TRP A 225 -13.60 2.04 -2.01
C TRP A 225 -13.86 1.79 -0.51
N ARG A 226 -14.80 2.51 0.10
CA ARG A 226 -15.22 2.31 1.50
C ARG A 226 -15.68 0.88 1.75
N ASP A 227 -16.46 0.31 0.84
CA ASP A 227 -16.91 -1.08 0.94
C ASP A 227 -15.74 -2.08 0.91
N ALA A 228 -14.73 -1.83 0.08
CA ALA A 228 -13.56 -2.69 -0.03
C ALA A 228 -12.60 -2.53 1.15
N ALA A 229 -12.26 -1.29 1.51
CA ALA A 229 -11.28 -0.94 2.54
C ALA A 229 -11.88 -0.95 3.97
N GLN A 230 -13.20 -0.85 4.11
CA GLN A 230 -13.92 -0.63 5.37
C GLN A 230 -13.35 0.54 6.17
N ALA A 231 -12.88 1.57 5.46
CA ALA A 231 -12.19 2.73 5.99
C ALA A 231 -12.71 4.01 5.33
N GLU A 232 -12.34 5.16 5.88
CA GLU A 232 -12.63 6.47 5.31
C GLU A 232 -11.45 6.99 4.50
N PRO A 233 -11.69 7.62 3.32
CA PRO A 233 -10.64 8.33 2.61
C PRO A 233 -10.04 9.43 3.50
N PRO A 234 -8.73 9.69 3.42
CA PRO A 234 -8.09 10.72 4.21
C PRO A 234 -8.63 12.10 3.83
N HIS A 235 -8.95 12.93 4.84
CA HIS A 235 -9.33 14.33 4.63
C HIS A 235 -8.12 15.16 4.20
N ARG A 236 -7.92 15.40 2.90
CA ARG A 236 -6.81 16.19 2.34
C ARG A 236 -7.17 17.67 2.20
#